data_AF-A0A0B2QRL5-F1
#
_entry.id   AF-A0A0B2QRL5-F1
#
_cell.length_a   1.000
_cell.length_b   1.000
_cell.length_c   1.000
_cell.angle_alpha   90.00
_cell.angle_beta   90.00
_cell.angle_gamma   90.00
#
_symmetry.space_group_name_H-M   'P 1'
#
loop_
_entity.id
_entity.type
_entity.pdbx_description
1 polymer ?
#
loop_
_entity_poly.entity_id
_entity_poly.type
_entity_poly.pdbx_seq_one_letter_code
_entity_poly.pdbx_strand_id
1 'polypeptide(L)' 'MEAVKVTELNYPFYKTYGMTMAGLRAIGYDFDYDDFNSFVHGRLPYDVLLKPDHVLRGILQSPLVRKVVSLCVIF' A
#
# COMPACT_ATOMS: atom_id res chain seq x y z
N MET A 1 7.69 -24.27 -3.58
CA MET A 1 6.43 -24.83 -3.04
C MET A 1 5.66 -23.79 -2.24
N GLU A 2 6.32 -23.01 -1.38
CA GLU A 2 5.68 -21.93 -0.60
C GLU A 2 5.35 -20.67 -1.42
N ALA A 3 6.25 -20.24 -2.32
CA ALA A 3 6.00 -19.09 -3.19
C ALA A 3 4.77 -19.25 -4.11
N VAL A 4 4.51 -20.47 -4.59
CA VAL A 4 3.35 -20.78 -5.47
C VAL A 4 2.03 -20.60 -4.71
N LYS A 5 2.00 -21.07 -3.46
CA LYS A 5 0.85 -20.93 -2.55
C LYS A 5 0.57 -19.46 -2.22
N VAL A 6 1.60 -18.64 -2.05
CA VAL A 6 1.44 -17.19 -1.83
C VAL A 6 0.81 -16.52 -3.05
N THR A 7 1.30 -16.80 -4.26
CA THR A 7 0.73 -16.23 -5.49
C THR A 7 -0.75 -16.59 -5.72
N GLU A 8 -1.17 -17.81 -5.36
CA GLU A 8 -2.56 -18.24 -5.45
C GLU A 8 -3.49 -17.52 -4.45
N LEU A 9 -2.95 -17.11 -3.30
CA LEU A 9 -3.68 -16.42 -2.24
C LEU A 9 -3.75 -14.90 -2.43
N ASN A 10 -2.81 -14.32 -3.19
CA ASN A 10 -2.73 -12.87 -3.39
C ASN A 10 -4.03 -12.28 -3.96
N TYR A 11 -4.56 -12.88 -5.04
CA TYR A 11 -5.75 -12.35 -5.70
C TYR A 11 -7.02 -12.49 -4.85
N PRO A 12 -7.33 -13.66 -4.26
CA PRO A 12 -8.45 -13.78 -3.32
C PRO A 12 -8.37 -12.81 -2.14
N PHE A 13 -7.19 -12.67 -1.52
CA PHE A 13 -7.04 -11.78 -0.37
C PHE A 13 -7.16 -10.31 -0.75
N TYR A 14 -6.60 -9.90 -1.88
CA TYR A 14 -6.80 -8.54 -2.36
C TYR A 14 -8.28 -8.25 -2.62
N LYS A 15 -9.01 -9.19 -3.23
CA LYS A 15 -10.44 -9.03 -3.53
C LYS A 15 -11.31 -8.96 -2.27
N THR A 16 -11.00 -9.76 -1.25
CA THR A 16 -11.82 -9.87 -0.03
C THR A 16 -11.44 -8.85 1.04
N TYR A 17 -10.16 -8.57 1.21
CA TYR A 17 -9.63 -7.77 2.33
C TYR A 17 -9.02 -6.43 1.88
N GLY A 18 -9.03 -6.12 0.58
CA GLY A 18 -8.48 -4.88 0.02
C GLY A 18 -6.95 -4.86 -0.12
N MET A 19 -6.24 -5.67 0.68
CA MET A 19 -4.81 -5.88 0.56
C MET A 19 -4.44 -7.30 0.99
N THR A 20 -3.44 -7.89 0.35
CA THR A 20 -2.97 -9.25 0.66
C THR A 20 -2.52 -9.38 2.11
N MET A 21 -1.85 -8.35 2.64
CA MET A 21 -1.35 -8.32 4.02
C MET A 21 -2.47 -8.51 5.07
N ALA A 22 -3.61 -7.84 4.88
CA ALA A 22 -4.76 -7.98 5.76
C ALA A 22 -5.35 -9.39 5.69
N GLY A 23 -5.39 -10.01 4.50
CA GLY A 23 -5.82 -11.40 4.34
C GLY A 23 -4.89 -12.40 5.05
N LEU A 24 -3.57 -12.17 4.99
CA LEU A 24 -2.60 -13.00 5.72
C LEU A 24 -2.80 -12.91 7.25
N ARG A 25 -3.02 -11.70 7.78
CA ARG A 25 -3.37 -11.52 9.20
C ARG A 25 -4.70 -12.18 9.57
N ALA A 26 -5.71 -12.07 8.71
CA ALA A 26 -7.03 -12.65 8.94
C ALA A 26 -7.01 -14.19 9.05
N ILE A 27 -6.08 -14.86 8.38
CA ILE A 27 -5.89 -16.32 8.48
C ILE A 27 -4.88 -16.75 9.56
N GLY A 28 -4.37 -15.80 10.35
CA GLY A 28 -3.53 -16.07 11.52
C GLY A 28 -2.02 -15.99 11.31
N TYR A 29 -1.53 -15.41 10.20
CA TYR A 29 -0.11 -15.05 10.13
C TYR A 29 0.18 -13.86 11.04
N ASP A 30 1.25 -13.96 11.82
CA ASP A 30 1.72 -12.91 12.70
C ASP A 30 3.02 -12.33 12.14
N PHE A 31 2.97 -11.07 11.73
CA PHE A 31 4.10 -10.31 11.22
C PHE A 31 3.84 -8.83 11.49
N ASP A 32 4.93 -8.07 11.57
CA ASP A 32 4.86 -6.63 11.78
C ASP A 32 4.58 -5.89 10.46
N TYR A 33 3.69 -4.90 10.52
CA TYR A 33 3.25 -4.13 9.36
C TYR A 33 4.36 -3.23 8.82
N ASP A 34 5.13 -2.61 9.71
CA ASP A 34 6.19 -1.67 9.33
C ASP A 34 7.38 -2.43 8.74
N ASP A 35 7.72 -3.58 9.29
CA ASP A 35 8.75 -4.46 8.74
C ASP A 35 8.37 -4.97 7.34
N PHE A 36 7.13 -5.43 7.16
CA PHE A 36 6.66 -5.88 5.86
C PHE A 36 6.65 -4.75 4.83
N ASN A 37 6.09 -3.59 5.19
CA ASN A 37 6.04 -2.43 4.31
C ASN A 37 7.45 -1.93 3.97
N SER A 38 8.35 -1.85 4.94
CA SER A 38 9.74 -1.47 4.72
C SER A 38 10.46 -2.45 3.79
N PHE A 39 10.22 -3.74 3.94
CA PHE A 39 10.80 -4.76 3.06
C PHE A 39 10.32 -4.64 1.61
N VAL A 40 9.01 -4.44 1.40
CA VAL A 40 8.43 -4.32 0.05
C VAL A 40 8.77 -2.97 -0.58
N HIS A 41 8.46 -1.87 0.11
CA HIS A 41 8.61 -0.51 -0.42
C HIS A 41 10.04 0.02 -0.38
N GLY A 42 10.87 -0.43 0.56
CA GLY A 42 12.28 -0.03 0.65
C GLY A 42 13.16 -0.56 -0.49
N ARG A 43 12.66 -1.53 -1.28
CA ARG A 43 13.35 -2.07 -2.47
C ARG A 43 12.91 -1.43 -3.78
N LEU A 44 11.83 -0.66 -3.76
CA LEU A 44 11.30 -0.05 -4.96
C LEU A 44 12.06 1.25 -5.25
N PRO A 45 12.49 1.49 -6.51
CA PRO A 45 13.26 2.67 -6.88
C PRO A 45 12.36 3.91 -7.03
N TYR A 46 11.73 4.32 -5.93
CA TYR A 46 10.80 5.45 -5.91
C TYR A 46 11.47 6.77 -6.27
N ASP A 47 12.71 6.96 -5.83
CA ASP A 47 13.53 8.13 -6.10
C ASP A 47 13.81 8.33 -7.60
N VAL A 48 13.91 7.24 -8.37
CA VAL A 48 14.17 7.28 -9.82
C VAL A 48 12.87 7.28 -10.63
N LEU A 49 11.85 6.51 -10.21
CA LEU A 49 10.61 6.32 -10.97
C LEU A 49 9.57 7.42 -10.72
N LEU A 50 9.52 7.99 -9.52
CA LEU A 50 8.56 9.05 -9.18
C LEU A 50 9.17 10.42 -9.41
N LYS A 51 8.50 11.22 -10.24
CA LYS A 51 8.85 12.63 -10.46
C LYS A 51 7.77 13.53 -9.87
N PRO A 52 8.13 14.72 -9.36
CA PRO A 52 7.13 15.68 -8.93
C PRO A 52 6.19 16.04 -10.08
N ASP A 53 4.89 15.86 -9.86
CA ASP A 53 3.85 16.27 -10.79
C ASP A 53 3.22 17.59 -10.30
N HIS A 54 3.44 18.66 -11.07
CA HIS A 54 2.95 19.99 -10.75
C HIS A 54 1.42 20.10 -10.84
N VAL A 55 0.77 19.34 -11.73
CA VAL A 55 -0.69 19.32 -11.87
C VAL A 55 -1.30 18.62 -10.66
N LEU A 56 -0.77 17.45 -10.30
CA LEU A 56 -1.20 16.72 -9.12
C LEU A 56 -1.01 17.55 -7.84
N ARG A 57 0.13 18.23 -7.71
CA ARG A 57 0.39 19.15 -6.58
C ARG A 57 -0.66 20.26 -6.50
N GLY A 58 -1.03 20.86 -7.64
CA GLY A 58 -2.08 21.88 -7.69
C GLY A 58 -3.44 21.35 -7.22
N ILE A 59 -3.82 20.15 -7.67
CA ILE A 59 -5.08 19.49 -7.27
C ILE A 59 -5.10 19.21 -5.77
N LEU A 60 -4.02 18.64 -5.22
CA LEU A 60 -3.89 18.33 -3.79
C LEU A 60 -3.93 19.59 -2.91
N GLN A 61 -3.42 20.71 -3.42
CA GLN A 61 -3.45 21.99 -2.71
C GLN A 61 -4.81 22.70 -2.79
N SER A 62 -5.74 22.22 -3.63
CA SER A 62 -7.07 22.81 -3.76
C SER A 62 -7.86 22.72 -2.44
N PRO A 63 -8.74 23.70 -2.14
CA PRO A 63 -9.41 23.79 -0.85
C PRO A 63 -10.28 22.57 -0.47
N LEU A 64 -10.88 21.92 -1.48
CA LEU A 64 -11.73 20.74 -1.28
C LEU A 64 -10.89 19.48 -1.01
N VAL A 65 -9.78 19.31 -1.74
CA VAL A 65 -8.91 18.14 -1.61
C VAL A 65 -8.04 18.22 -0.36
N ARG A 66 -7.56 19.42 0.02
CA ARG A 66 -6.74 19.61 1.22
C ARG A 66 -7.42 19.12 2.50
N LYS A 67 -8.74 19.28 2.60
CA LYS A 67 -9.53 18.78 3.75
C LYS A 67 -9.63 17.25 3.77
N VAL A 68 -9.74 16.62 2.61
CA VAL A 68 -9.84 15.16 2.49
C VAL A 68 -8.49 14.50 2.73
N VAL A 69 -7.41 15.03 2.16
CA VAL A 69 -6.06 14.50 2.37
C VAL A 69 -5.68 14.54 3.84
N SER A 70 -5.93 15.65 4.55
CA SER A 70 -5.65 15.74 5.99
C SER A 70 -6.42 14.73 6.84
N LEU A 71 -7.52 14.17 6.34
CA LEU A 71 -8.30 13.13 7.01
C LEU A 71 -7.83 11.71 6.66
N CYS A 72 -7.24 11.52 5.48
CA CYS A 72 -6.87 10.21 4.92
C CYS A 72 -5.39 9.84 5.08
N VAL A 73 -4.50 10.74 5.50
CA VAL A 73 -3.11 10.36 5.83
C VAL A 73 -3.05 9.77 7.25
N ILE A 74 -3.69 8.62 7.44
CA ILE A 74 -3.48 7.71 8.57
C ILE A 74 -3.46 6.30 7.97
N PHE A 75 -2.33 5.92 7.40
CA PHE A 75 -1.93 4.53 7.14
C PHE A 75 -0.42 4.46 7.18
#